data_AF-A0A661VKY0-F1
#
_entry.id   AF-A0A661VKY0-F1
#
_cell.length_a   1.000
_cell.length_b   1.000
_cell.length_c   1.000
_cell.angle_alpha   90.00
_cell.angle_beta   90.00
_cell.angle_gamma   90.00
#
_symmetry.space_group_name_H-M   'P 1'
#
loop_
_entity.id
_entity.type
_entity.pdbx_description
1 polymer ?
#
loop_
_entity_poly.entity_id
_entity_poly.type
_entity_poly.pdbx_seq_one_letter_code
_entity_poly.pdbx_strand_id
1 'polypeptide(L)' 'MSGREALAGVKVLDFGWALVGSLTTKHLADHGAEVVKIESTRRLDLSRLNRMVSRSSATNPDDKPWFTHLN' A
#
# COMPACT_ATOMS: atom_id res chain seq x y z
N MET A 1 10.72 27.38 7.31
CA MET A 1 11.70 26.31 7.53
C MET A 1 11.07 25.01 7.05
N SER A 2 11.56 24.40 5.98
CA SER A 2 11.14 23.02 5.65
C SER A 2 11.92 22.11 6.60
N GLY A 3 11.29 21.75 7.72
CA GLY A 3 11.80 20.70 8.60
C GLY A 3 11.75 19.38 7.85
N ARG A 4 12.80 18.57 8.00
CA ARG A 4 12.82 17.19 7.49
C ARG A 4 11.51 16.49 7.90
N GLU A 5 10.89 15.74 7.00
CA GLU A 5 9.69 14.97 7.33
C GLU A 5 9.96 14.07 8.55
N ALA A 6 8.94 13.87 9.40
CA ALA A 6 9.10 13.30 10.73
C ALA A 6 9.78 11.91 10.73
N LEU A 7 9.63 11.15 9.64
CA LEU A 7 10.17 9.80 9.48
C LEU A 7 11.21 9.69 8.37
N ALA A 8 11.78 10.81 7.92
CA ALA A 8 12.80 10.83 6.88
C ALA A 8 13.99 9.92 7.22
N GLY A 9 14.26 8.92 6.37
CA GLY A 9 15.35 7.95 6.53
C GLY A 9 14.97 6.67 7.29
N VAL A 10 13.74 6.56 7.79
CA VAL A 10 13.19 5.30 8.32
C VAL A 10 12.84 4.38 7.15
N LYS A 11 13.20 3.09 7.26
CA LYS A 11 12.82 2.05 6.31
C LYS A 11 11.86 1.06 6.98
N VAL A 12 10.76 0.73 6.32
CA VAL A 12 9.70 -0.14 6.83
C VAL A 12 9.43 -1.26 5.84
N LEU A 13 9.39 -2.50 6.34
CA LEU A 13 8.86 -3.63 5.59
C LEU A 13 7.41 -3.89 6.02
N ASP A 14 6.47 -3.75 5.09
CA ASP A 14 5.06 -3.98 5.33
C ASP A 14 4.66 -5.39 4.90
N PHE A 15 4.51 -6.28 5.89
CA PHE A 15 3.94 -7.62 5.73
C PHE A 15 2.43 -7.66 6.06
N GLY A 16 1.81 -6.50 6.21
CA GLY A 16 0.40 -6.32 6.51
C GLY A 16 -0.50 -6.54 5.30
N TRP A 17 -1.72 -7.01 5.59
CA TRP A 17 -2.71 -7.40 4.59
C TRP A 17 -4.03 -6.69 4.83
N ALA A 18 -4.83 -6.59 3.77
CA ALA A 18 -6.13 -5.95 3.77
C ALA A 18 -6.01 -4.48 4.20
N LEU A 19 -6.74 -4.09 5.24
CA LEU A 19 -6.92 -2.69 5.59
C LEU A 19 -5.86 -2.16 6.57
N VAL A 20 -5.77 -2.77 7.75
CA VAL A 20 -5.06 -2.15 8.89
C VAL A 20 -3.56 -2.04 8.65
N GLY A 21 -2.93 -3.08 8.09
CA GLY A 21 -1.50 -3.10 7.82
C GLY A 21 -1.11 -1.99 6.83
N SER A 22 -1.69 -2.05 5.64
CA SER A 22 -1.47 -1.09 4.55
C SER A 22 -1.79 0.36 4.98
N LEU A 23 -2.91 0.59 5.68
CA LEU A 23 -3.27 1.94 6.10
C LEU A 23 -2.29 2.51 7.13
N THR A 24 -1.80 1.67 8.05
CA THR A 24 -0.82 2.08 9.06
C THR A 24 0.49 2.49 8.39
N THR A 25 1.00 1.67 7.49
CA THR A 25 2.28 1.90 6.83
C THR A 25 2.19 3.03 5.79
N LYS A 26 1.03 3.23 5.15
CA LYS A 26 0.74 4.43 4.35
C LYS A 26 0.95 5.71 5.14
N HIS A 27 0.46 5.80 6.38
CA HIS A 27 0.71 6.98 7.21
C HIS A 27 2.21 7.18 7.52
N LEU A 28 2.99 6.10 7.65
CA LEU A 28 4.43 6.21 7.81
C LEU A 28 5.09 6.77 6.53
N ALA A 29 4.65 6.31 5.35
CA ALA A 29 5.11 6.83 4.07
C ALA A 29 4.73 8.31 3.87
N ASP A 30 3.49 8.69 4.21
CA ASP A 30 2.99 10.07 4.17
C ASP A 30 3.82 11.02 5.07
N HIS A 31 4.57 10.47 6.03
CA HIS A 31 5.48 11.21 6.92
C HIS A 31 6.98 10.98 6.62
N GLY A 32 7.32 10.41 5.46
CA GLY A 32 8.67 10.37 4.92
C GLY A 32 9.44 9.06 5.11
N ALA A 33 8.78 8.00 5.59
CA ALA A 33 9.40 6.68 5.63
C ALA A 33 9.45 6.03 4.23
N GLU A 34 10.51 5.26 3.96
CA GLU A 34 10.56 4.36 2.81
C GLU A 34 9.85 3.05 3.17
N VAL A 35 8.67 2.82 2.58
CA VAL A 35 7.85 1.63 2.86
C VAL A 35 7.91 0.67 1.68
N VAL A 36 8.29 -0.58 1.95
CA VAL A 36 8.26 -1.67 0.96
C VAL A 36 7.19 -2.67 1.37
N LYS A 37 6.12 -2.78 0.56
CA LYS A 37 5.10 -3.82 0.74
C LYS A 37 5.63 -5.16 0.27
N ILE A 38 5.65 -6.14 1.17
CA ILE A 38 6.10 -7.50 0.90
C ILE A 38 4.90 -8.42 0.84
N GLU A 39 4.73 -9.08 -0.30
CA GLU A 39 3.52 -9.84 -0.61
C GLU A 39 3.83 -11.13 -1.38
N SER A 40 2.98 -12.14 -1.23
CA SER A 40 3.05 -13.36 -2.01
C SER A 40 2.40 -13.19 -3.39
N THR A 41 3.07 -13.65 -4.44
CA THR A 41 2.47 -13.77 -5.78
C THR A 41 1.42 -14.87 -5.89
N ARG A 42 1.35 -15.81 -4.93
CA ARG A 42 0.39 -16.93 -4.94
C ARG A 42 -0.92 -16.61 -4.24
N ARG A 43 -0.85 -15.74 -3.24
CA ARG A 43 -2.01 -15.28 -2.47
C ARG A 43 -1.86 -13.78 -2.30
N LEU A 44 -2.54 -13.06 -3.17
CA LEU A 44 -2.53 -11.61 -3.18
C LEU A 44 -3.30 -11.05 -1.97
N ASP A 45 -2.95 -9.83 -1.57
CA ASP A 45 -3.67 -9.00 -0.62
C ASP A 45 -5.14 -8.87 -1.06
N LEU A 46 -6.06 -8.90 -0.11
CA LEU A 46 -7.49 -8.73 -0.36
C LEU A 46 -7.80 -7.41 -1.08
N SER A 47 -7.01 -6.37 -0.86
CA SER A 47 -7.15 -5.08 -1.56
C SER A 47 -6.91 -5.19 -3.07
N ARG A 48 -6.30 -6.29 -3.55
CA ARG A 48 -6.02 -6.55 -4.97
C ARG A 48 -7.09 -7.38 -5.69
N LEU A 49 -8.15 -7.78 -5.00
CA LEU A 49 -9.13 -8.71 -5.53
C LEU A 49 -10.41 -8.01 -6.05
N ASN A 50 -10.69 -6.78 -5.62
CA ASN A 50 -11.97 -6.13 -5.89
C ASN A 50 -12.04 -5.48 -7.29
N ARG A 51 -13.11 -5.75 -8.05
CA ARG A 51 -13.37 -5.11 -9.36
C ARG A 51 -14.60 -4.21 -9.31
N MET A 52 -14.55 -3.20 -8.45
CA MET A 52 -15.71 -2.34 -8.17
C MET A 52 -15.99 -1.30 -9.26
N VAL A 53 -15.08 -1.11 -10.21
CA VAL A 53 -15.21 -0.12 -11.28
C VAL A 53 -14.89 -0.75 -12.64
N SER A 54 -15.55 -0.26 -13.70
CA SER A 54 -15.40 -0.76 -15.07
C SER A 54 -13.96 -0.64 -15.61
N ARG A 55 -13.19 0.33 -15.08
CA ARG A 55 -11.78 0.54 -15.43
C ARG A 55 -10.84 -0.53 -14.86
N SER A 56 -11.29 -1.35 -13.90
CA SER A 56 -10.45 -2.40 -13.30
C SER A 56 -10.49 -3.71 -14.10
N SER A 57 -9.32 -4.18 -14.51
CA SER A 57 -9.10 -5.40 -15.27
C SER A 57 -8.95 -6.63 -14.36
N ALA A 58 -9.36 -7.79 -14.84
CA ALA A 58 -9.08 -9.05 -14.14
C ALA A 58 -7.58 -9.41 -14.16
N THR A 59 -6.82 -8.91 -15.14
CA THR A 59 -5.42 -9.29 -15.37
C THR A 59 -4.41 -8.35 -14.71
N ASN A 60 -4.86 -7.22 -14.16
CA ASN A 60 -4.00 -6.25 -13.50
C ASN A 60 -4.39 -6.15 -12.01
N PRO A 61 -3.61 -6.72 -11.08
CA PRO A 61 -3.90 -6.64 -9.64
C PRO A 61 -3.58 -5.27 -9.01
N ASP A 62 -2.90 -4.37 -9.73
CA ASP A 62 -2.51 -3.04 -9.22
C ASP A 62 -3.58 -1.97 -9.50
N ASP A 63 -4.51 -2.21 -10.43
CA ASP A 63 -5.54 -1.22 -10.82
C ASP A 63 -6.78 -1.18 -9.88
N LYS A 64 -6.63 -1.79 -8.71
CA LYS A 64 -7.73 -2.11 -7.80
C LYS A 64 -7.95 -0.89 -6.91
N PRO A 65 -9.18 -0.30 -6.86
CA PRO A 65 -9.40 0.94 -6.14
C PRO A 65 -8.97 0.90 -4.67
N TRP A 66 -9.17 -0.24 -3.99
CA TRP A 66 -8.73 -0.40 -2.61
C TRP A 66 -7.21 -0.50 -2.51
N PHE A 67 -6.55 -1.23 -3.41
CA PHE A 67 -5.09 -1.31 -3.41
C PHE A 67 -4.45 0.07 -3.61
N THR A 68 -4.93 0.84 -4.59
CA THR A 68 -4.41 2.18 -4.91
C THR A 68 -4.70 3.24 -3.84
N HIS A 69 -5.73 3.03 -3.03
CA HIS A 69 -6.07 3.96 -1.95
C HIS A 69 -5.23 3.71 -0.69
N LEU A 70 -4.88 2.44 -0.46
CA LEU A 70 -4.23 1.98 0.75
C LEU A 70 -2.69 1.93 0.66
N ASN A 71 -2.12 1.93 -0.55
CA ASN A 71 -0.69 1.81 -0.80
C ASN A 71 -0.29 2.75 -1.94
#